data_AF-A0A367M9K9-F1
#
_entry.id   AF-A0A367M9K9-F1
#
_cell.length_a   1.000
_cell.length_b   1.000
_cell.length_c   1.000
_cell.angle_alpha   90.00
_cell.angle_beta   90.00
_cell.angle_gamma   90.00
#
_symmetry.space_group_name_H-M   'P 1'
#
loop_
_entity.id
_entity.type
_entity.pdbx_description
1 polymer ?
#
loop_
_entity_poly.entity_id
_entity_poly.type
_entity_poly.pdbx_seq_one_letter_code
_entity_poly.pdbx_strand_id
1 'polypeptide(L)'
;MSMNLVTLLYLIASVCFIQALKGLSHPTTSRRGNLFGMVGMAIAVATTVGLVFKLGAEIATTGVGYIVVGLLVGGTAGSIMAKRVEMTKMPELVAFMHSMIGLAAVFIAIAAVVEPQSLGIVAHLGDTIPTGNRLELFLGAAIGAITFSGSVIAFGKLSGKYKFRLFQGTPVQFSGQHLLNLVLGLATLGLGLVFMFTGNLTAFAVMLALAFVLGVLIIIPIGGADMPVVVSMLNSYSGWAAAGIGFSLNNSMLIIAGSLVGSSGAILSYIMCKAMNRSFFNVILGGFGAEAAPGGPAGSKEQRPVKSGSADDASFLLTNADSVIIVPGYGLAVARAQHALMELAEKL
;
A
#
# COMPACT_ATOMS: atom_id res chain seq x y z
N MET A 1 31.75 -13.11 2.02
CA MET A 1 30.87 -13.73 0.98
C MET A 1 31.33 -13.36 -0.42
N SER A 2 31.32 -14.27 -1.40
CA SER A 2 31.56 -13.90 -2.81
C SER A 2 30.34 -13.16 -3.39
N MET A 3 30.52 -12.34 -4.43
CA MET A 3 29.38 -11.65 -5.07
C MET A 3 28.40 -12.65 -5.70
N ASN A 4 28.93 -13.73 -6.28
CA ASN A 4 28.13 -14.83 -6.83
C ASN A 4 27.22 -15.47 -5.77
N LEU A 5 27.71 -15.62 -4.53
CA LEU A 5 26.89 -16.16 -3.44
C LEU A 5 25.77 -15.19 -3.03
N VAL A 6 26.05 -13.88 -2.98
CA VAL A 6 25.03 -12.84 -2.70
C VAL A 6 23.92 -12.88 -3.75
N THR A 7 24.30 -12.89 -5.04
CA THR A 7 23.34 -13.00 -6.15
C THR A 7 22.52 -14.28 -6.09
N LEU A 8 23.16 -15.42 -5.78
CA LEU A 8 22.46 -16.69 -5.64
C LEU A 8 21.45 -16.68 -4.49
N LEU A 9 21.82 -16.15 -3.33
CA LEU A 9 20.90 -16.07 -2.18
C LEU A 9 19.75 -15.11 -2.43
N TYR A 10 19.98 -13.98 -3.10
CA TYR A 10 18.91 -13.09 -3.54
C TYR A 10 17.99 -13.74 -4.57
N LEU A 11 18.52 -14.57 -5.48
CA LEU A 11 17.70 -15.36 -6.40
C LEU A 11 16.84 -16.37 -5.64
N ILE A 12 17.41 -17.09 -4.67
CA ILE A 12 16.66 -18.05 -3.82
C ILE A 12 15.56 -17.31 -3.04
N ALA A 13 15.87 -16.18 -2.42
CA ALA A 13 14.88 -15.35 -1.72
C ALA A 13 13.75 -14.90 -2.66
N SER A 14 14.08 -14.52 -3.89
CA SER A 14 13.11 -14.13 -4.92
C SER A 14 12.18 -15.27 -5.30
N VAL A 15 12.71 -16.48 -5.49
CA VAL A 15 11.91 -17.70 -5.71
C VAL A 15 10.99 -17.98 -4.52
N CYS A 16 11.48 -17.82 -3.29
CA CYS A 16 10.65 -17.95 -2.09
C CYS A 16 9.49 -16.95 -2.08
N PHE A 17 9.69 -15.69 -2.47
CA PHE A 17 8.59 -14.72 -2.56
C PHE A 17 7.56 -15.08 -3.64
N ILE A 18 7.99 -15.61 -4.79
CA ILE A 18 7.07 -16.12 -5.81
C ILE A 18 6.22 -17.27 -5.25
N GLN A 19 6.85 -18.22 -4.56
CA GLN A 19 6.14 -19.35 -3.93
C GLN A 19 5.24 -18.90 -2.78
N ALA A 20 5.60 -17.82 -2.07
CA ALA A 20 4.77 -17.23 -1.03
C ALA A 20 3.45 -16.74 -1.61
N LEU A 21 3.50 -15.90 -2.66
CA LEU A 21 2.30 -15.39 -3.33
C LEU A 21 1.46 -16.51 -3.94
N LYS A 22 2.10 -17.48 -4.62
CA LYS A 22 1.39 -18.65 -5.17
C LYS A 22 0.69 -19.46 -4.08
N GLY A 23 1.36 -19.70 -2.96
CA GLY A 23 0.80 -20.45 -1.84
C GLY A 23 -0.34 -19.72 -1.15
N LEU A 24 -0.29 -18.39 -1.07
CA LEU A 24 -1.35 -17.55 -0.48
C LEU A 24 -2.63 -17.49 -1.32
N SER A 25 -2.55 -17.78 -2.63
CA SER A 25 -3.73 -17.78 -3.52
C SER A 25 -4.72 -18.93 -3.29
N HIS A 26 -4.36 -19.95 -2.52
CA HIS A 26 -5.26 -21.07 -2.19
C HIS A 26 -5.32 -21.34 -0.68
N PRO A 27 -6.53 -21.56 -0.10
CA PRO A 27 -6.68 -21.81 1.33
C PRO A 27 -5.85 -22.97 1.87
N THR A 28 -5.77 -24.08 1.12
CA THR A 28 -5.03 -25.30 1.50
C THR A 28 -3.52 -25.12 1.53
N THR A 29 -2.97 -24.22 0.71
CA THR A 29 -1.52 -23.95 0.64
C THR A 29 -1.10 -22.69 1.39
N SER A 30 -2.05 -21.89 1.88
CA SER A 30 -1.82 -20.58 2.51
C SER A 30 -0.74 -20.58 3.59
N ARG A 31 -0.76 -21.58 4.48
CA ARG A 31 0.25 -21.75 5.54
C ARG A 31 1.65 -22.00 5.00
N ARG A 32 1.78 -22.83 3.96
CA ARG A 32 3.07 -23.10 3.30
C ARG A 32 3.56 -21.86 2.54
N GLY A 33 2.65 -21.13 1.89
CA GLY A 33 2.96 -19.85 1.26
C GLY A 33 3.55 -18.84 2.26
N ASN A 34 2.91 -18.69 3.43
CA ASN A 34 3.44 -17.81 4.47
C ASN A 34 4.84 -18.24 4.96
N LEU A 35 5.09 -19.54 5.10
CA LEU A 35 6.42 -20.07 5.45
C LEU A 35 7.48 -19.70 4.41
N PHE A 36 7.18 -19.84 3.11
CA PHE A 36 8.10 -19.39 2.05
C PHE A 36 8.40 -17.90 2.15
N GLY A 37 7.40 -17.08 2.47
CA GLY A 37 7.60 -15.64 2.68
C GLY A 37 8.55 -15.34 3.84
N MET A 38 8.37 -16.01 4.99
CA MET A 38 9.25 -15.86 6.15
C MET A 38 10.70 -16.29 5.85
N VAL A 39 10.87 -17.44 5.19
CA VAL A 39 12.20 -17.96 4.81
C VAL A 39 12.87 -17.03 3.79
N GLY A 40 12.13 -16.57 2.77
CA GLY A 40 12.65 -15.65 1.77
C GLY A 40 13.14 -14.33 2.38
N MET A 41 12.35 -13.75 3.29
CA MET A 41 12.74 -12.53 4.01
C MET A 41 13.96 -12.76 4.91
N ALA A 42 14.02 -13.89 5.63
CA ALA A 42 15.17 -14.22 6.46
C ALA A 42 16.47 -14.35 5.64
N ILE A 43 16.42 -15.01 4.48
CA ILE A 43 17.55 -15.13 3.56
C ILE A 43 17.97 -13.74 3.05
N ALA A 44 17.02 -12.90 2.64
CA ALA A 44 17.31 -11.57 2.11
C ALA A 44 17.97 -10.65 3.16
N VAL A 45 17.48 -10.65 4.40
CA VAL A 45 18.07 -9.89 5.50
C VAL A 45 19.46 -10.41 5.84
N ALA A 46 19.62 -11.73 6.01
CA ALA A 46 20.92 -12.33 6.33
C ALA A 46 21.97 -12.06 5.22
N THR A 47 21.56 -12.13 3.96
CA THR A 47 22.43 -11.83 2.81
C THR A 47 22.88 -10.39 2.81
N THR A 48 21.97 -9.45 3.06
CA THR A 48 22.27 -8.01 3.13
C THR A 48 23.19 -7.69 4.30
N VAL A 49 22.98 -8.30 5.46
CA VAL A 49 23.88 -8.16 6.61
C VAL A 49 25.28 -8.71 6.28
N GLY A 50 25.37 -9.89 5.66
CA GLY A 50 26.65 -10.45 5.21
C GLY A 50 27.37 -9.61 4.15
N LEU A 51 26.61 -8.91 3.30
CA LEU A 51 27.14 -7.94 2.34
C LEU A 51 27.74 -6.73 3.04
N VAL A 52 27.03 -6.15 4.02
CA VAL A 52 27.51 -5.00 4.83
C VAL A 52 28.82 -5.34 5.54
N PHE A 53 28.94 -6.51 6.18
CA PHE A 53 30.19 -6.93 6.83
C PHE A 53 31.36 -7.10 5.87
N LYS A 54 31.10 -7.48 4.62
CA LYS A 54 32.14 -7.63 3.60
C LYS A 54 32.63 -6.28 3.06
N LEU A 55 31.71 -5.36 2.79
CA LEU A 55 32.03 -4.02 2.27
C LEU A 55 32.61 -3.10 3.36
N GLY A 56 32.31 -3.37 4.63
CA GLY A 56 32.59 -2.49 5.76
C GLY A 56 33.91 -2.71 6.53
N ALA A 57 34.90 -3.41 5.98
CA ALA A 57 36.09 -3.81 6.74
C ALA A 57 36.95 -2.64 7.30
N GLU A 58 36.74 -1.38 6.91
CA GLU A 58 37.49 -0.24 7.46
C GLU A 58 36.68 0.80 8.27
N ILE A 59 35.33 0.82 8.24
CA ILE A 59 34.51 1.86 8.90
C ILE A 59 33.31 1.29 9.71
N ALA A 60 33.04 -0.02 9.70
CA ALA A 60 31.71 -0.56 9.99
C ALA A 60 31.49 -1.27 11.35
N THR A 61 31.79 -0.64 12.48
CA THR A 61 31.24 -1.10 13.78
C THR A 61 30.05 -0.25 14.22
N THR A 62 30.13 1.08 14.09
CA THR A 62 29.05 2.00 14.48
C THR A 62 27.83 1.92 13.56
N GLY A 63 28.05 1.81 12.24
CA GLY A 63 26.95 1.76 11.24
C GLY A 63 26.07 0.52 11.36
N VAL A 64 26.67 -0.64 11.66
CA VAL A 64 25.93 -1.90 11.89
C VAL A 64 25.05 -1.81 13.13
N GLY A 65 25.51 -1.11 14.17
CA GLY A 65 24.71 -0.84 15.38
C GLY A 65 23.39 -0.15 15.06
N TYR A 66 23.42 0.90 14.23
CA TYR A 66 22.19 1.60 13.82
C TYR A 66 21.24 0.72 13.01
N ILE A 67 21.75 -0.13 12.12
CA ILE A 67 20.94 -1.09 11.35
C ILE A 67 20.22 -2.05 12.30
N VAL A 68 20.94 -2.64 13.25
CA VAL A 68 20.37 -3.60 14.21
C VAL A 68 19.35 -2.93 15.11
N VAL A 69 19.64 -1.73 15.64
CA VAL A 69 18.69 -0.97 16.46
C VAL A 69 17.44 -0.64 15.67
N GLY A 70 17.57 -0.13 14.44
CA GLY A 70 16.43 0.18 13.57
C GLY A 70 15.56 -1.05 13.28
N LEU A 71 16.18 -2.18 12.94
CA LEU A 71 15.51 -3.45 12.70
C LEU A 71 14.75 -3.94 13.94
N LEU A 72 15.38 -3.90 15.11
CA LEU A 72 14.76 -4.33 16.37
C LEU A 72 13.62 -3.41 16.78
N VAL A 73 13.79 -2.09 16.70
CA VAL A 73 12.74 -1.12 17.05
C VAL A 73 11.55 -1.26 16.11
N GLY A 74 11.78 -1.21 14.79
CA GLY A 74 10.73 -1.31 13.78
C GLY A 74 10.04 -2.69 13.80
N GLY A 75 10.83 -3.76 13.83
CA GLY A 75 10.33 -5.14 13.85
C GLY A 75 9.54 -5.45 15.12
N THR A 76 9.99 -4.97 16.29
CA THR A 76 9.26 -5.15 17.56
C THR A 76 7.97 -4.35 17.56
N ALA A 77 8.00 -3.07 17.18
CA ALA A 77 6.82 -2.22 17.12
C ALA A 77 5.76 -2.79 16.17
N GLY A 78 6.17 -3.18 14.95
CA GLY A 78 5.29 -3.82 13.97
C GLY A 78 4.70 -5.14 14.49
N SER A 79 5.51 -5.97 15.14
CA SER A 79 5.05 -7.25 15.72
C SER A 79 4.03 -7.05 16.83
N ILE A 80 4.23 -6.05 17.71
CA ILE A 80 3.28 -5.73 18.78
C ILE A 80 1.97 -5.21 18.19
N MET A 81 2.03 -4.31 17.21
CA MET A 81 0.84 -3.78 16.54
C MET A 81 0.04 -4.90 15.85
N ALA A 82 0.70 -5.77 15.10
CA ALA A 82 0.06 -6.89 14.40
C ALA A 82 -0.59 -7.91 15.36
N LYS A 83 0.00 -8.15 16.54
CA LYS A 83 -0.57 -9.07 17.55
C LYS A 83 -1.77 -8.49 18.30
N ARG A 84 -1.89 -7.16 18.40
CA ARG A 84 -2.92 -6.49 19.22
C ARG A 84 -4.11 -5.97 18.42
N VAL A 85 -4.02 -5.92 17.09
CA VAL A 85 -5.10 -5.40 16.25
C VAL A 85 -6.30 -6.35 16.23
N GLU A 86 -7.51 -5.81 16.28
CA GLU A 86 -8.73 -6.58 16.08
C GLU A 86 -8.92 -6.89 14.58
N MET A 87 -9.48 -8.05 14.22
CA MET A 87 -9.67 -8.44 12.81
C MET A 87 -10.55 -7.44 12.03
N THR A 88 -11.49 -6.75 12.68
CA THR A 88 -12.32 -5.70 12.08
C THR A 88 -11.53 -4.44 11.70
N LYS A 89 -10.35 -4.24 12.29
CA LYS A 89 -9.43 -3.11 12.06
C LYS A 89 -8.25 -3.48 11.15
N MET A 90 -8.24 -4.67 10.57
CA MET A 90 -7.19 -5.06 9.62
C MET A 90 -7.02 -4.08 8.45
N PRO A 91 -8.08 -3.51 7.84
CA PRO A 91 -7.90 -2.56 6.75
C PRO A 91 -7.09 -1.31 7.13
N GLU A 92 -7.31 -0.73 8.32
CA GLU A 92 -6.54 0.45 8.77
C GLU A 92 -5.08 0.08 9.05
N LEU A 93 -4.81 -1.07 9.67
CA LEU A 93 -3.43 -1.50 9.92
C LEU A 93 -2.66 -1.72 8.61
N VAL A 94 -3.30 -2.34 7.61
CA VAL A 94 -2.69 -2.55 6.29
C VAL A 94 -2.38 -1.21 5.62
N ALA A 95 -3.28 -0.23 5.68
CA ALA A 95 -3.01 1.12 5.19
C ALA A 95 -1.78 1.73 5.88
N PHE A 96 -1.71 1.64 7.20
CA PHE A 96 -0.56 2.13 7.96
C PHE A 96 0.76 1.41 7.60
N MET A 97 0.75 0.09 7.40
CA MET A 97 1.95 -0.64 6.97
C MET A 97 2.45 -0.18 5.59
N HIS A 98 1.55 0.06 4.63
CA HIS A 98 1.94 0.57 3.32
C HIS A 98 2.51 1.99 3.38
N SER A 99 2.06 2.83 4.32
CA SER A 99 2.66 4.16 4.47
C SER A 99 4.13 4.05 4.85
N MET A 100 4.46 3.15 5.79
CA MET A 100 5.84 2.91 6.22
C MET A 100 6.74 2.40 5.09
N ILE A 101 6.21 1.57 4.18
CA ILE A 101 6.95 1.11 2.99
C ILE A 101 7.24 2.30 2.05
N GLY A 102 6.23 3.13 1.79
CA GLY A 102 6.41 4.34 0.96
C GLY A 102 7.45 5.30 1.54
N LEU A 103 7.41 5.52 2.86
CA LEU A 103 8.39 6.38 3.54
C LEU A 103 9.81 5.79 3.52
N ALA A 104 9.94 4.47 3.67
CA ALA A 104 11.23 3.80 3.54
C ALA A 104 11.83 3.99 2.13
N ALA A 105 11.02 3.88 1.07
CA ALA A 105 11.47 4.15 -0.30
C ALA A 105 11.94 5.61 -0.46
N VAL A 106 11.24 6.58 0.14
CA VAL A 106 11.66 7.98 0.14
C VAL A 106 12.99 8.18 0.86
N PHE A 107 13.18 7.59 2.04
CA PHE A 107 14.45 7.70 2.77
C PHE A 107 15.61 7.05 2.02
N ILE A 108 15.39 5.91 1.37
CA ILE A 108 16.41 5.28 0.52
C ILE A 108 16.74 6.18 -0.67
N ALA A 109 15.74 6.79 -1.31
CA ALA A 109 15.97 7.70 -2.43
C ALA A 109 16.76 8.95 -1.99
N ILE A 110 16.41 9.56 -0.87
CA ILE A 110 17.15 10.70 -0.32
C ILE A 110 18.61 10.29 -0.05
N ALA A 111 18.84 9.15 0.60
CA ALA A 111 20.18 8.64 0.85
C ALA A 111 20.96 8.39 -0.46
N ALA A 112 20.31 7.85 -1.49
CA ALA A 112 20.90 7.59 -2.80
C ALA A 112 21.23 8.87 -3.59
N VAL A 113 20.49 9.95 -3.35
CA VAL A 113 20.72 11.23 -4.02
C VAL A 113 21.78 12.07 -3.30
N VAL A 114 21.78 12.06 -1.97
CA VAL A 114 22.72 12.84 -1.14
C VAL A 114 24.07 12.14 -1.03
N GLU A 115 24.07 10.83 -0.85
CA GLU A 115 25.26 10.02 -0.58
C GLU A 115 25.39 8.83 -1.56
N PRO A 116 25.42 9.08 -2.89
CA PRO A 116 25.36 8.03 -3.91
C PRO A 116 26.54 7.04 -3.83
N GLN A 117 27.72 7.48 -3.37
CA GLN A 117 28.88 6.58 -3.24
C GLN A 117 28.67 5.52 -2.15
N SER A 118 27.95 5.85 -1.08
CA SER A 118 27.68 4.92 0.02
C SER A 118 26.78 3.76 -0.38
N LEU A 119 26.01 3.94 -1.46
CA LEU A 119 25.12 2.93 -2.03
C LEU A 119 25.70 2.28 -3.30
N GLY A 120 26.95 2.59 -3.65
CA GLY A 120 27.63 2.00 -4.81
C GLY A 120 27.06 2.45 -6.15
N ILE A 121 26.35 3.58 -6.19
CA ILE A 121 25.79 4.15 -7.42
C ILE A 121 26.88 4.88 -8.21
N VAL A 122 27.83 5.50 -7.49
CA VAL A 122 29.01 6.17 -8.06
C VAL A 122 30.27 5.77 -7.30
N ALA A 123 31.45 6.02 -7.87
CA ALA A 123 32.73 5.63 -7.28
C ALA A 123 33.19 6.61 -6.19
N HIS A 124 33.01 7.91 -6.41
CA HIS A 124 33.45 8.96 -5.50
C HIS A 124 32.35 9.99 -5.22
N LEU A 125 32.42 10.63 -4.05
CA LEU A 125 31.53 11.74 -3.71
C LEU A 125 31.79 12.90 -4.68
N GLY A 126 30.72 13.38 -5.33
CA GLY A 126 30.78 14.42 -6.36
C GLY A 126 30.70 13.89 -7.79
N ASP A 127 30.82 12.58 -8.00
CA ASP A 127 30.56 11.97 -9.30
C ASP A 127 29.10 12.16 -9.69
N THR A 128 28.87 12.39 -10.99
CA THR A 128 27.53 12.55 -11.51
C THR A 128 26.79 11.21 -11.49
N ILE A 129 25.69 11.13 -10.72
CA ILE A 129 24.78 9.98 -10.75
C ILE A 129 24.36 9.72 -12.21
N PRO A 130 24.41 8.48 -12.73
CA PRO A 130 23.98 8.19 -14.08
C PRO A 130 22.51 8.56 -14.32
N THR A 131 22.19 9.03 -15.53
CA THR A 131 20.82 9.49 -15.88
C THR A 131 19.76 8.41 -15.64
N GLY A 132 20.08 7.14 -15.88
CA GLY A 132 19.20 5.99 -15.60
C GLY A 132 18.84 5.88 -14.12
N ASN A 133 19.86 5.88 -13.23
CA ASN A 133 19.63 5.85 -11.79
C ASN A 133 18.86 7.08 -11.31
N ARG A 134 19.10 8.28 -11.88
CA ARG A 134 18.29 9.46 -11.52
C ARG A 134 16.82 9.29 -11.91
N LEU A 135 16.53 8.70 -13.08
CA LEU A 135 15.17 8.39 -13.50
C LEU A 135 14.48 7.47 -12.50
N GLU A 136 15.16 6.37 -12.15
CA GLU A 136 14.66 5.35 -11.23
C GLU A 136 14.46 5.90 -9.81
N LEU A 137 15.39 6.73 -9.32
CA LEU A 137 15.30 7.39 -8.02
C LEU A 137 14.16 8.39 -7.96
N PHE A 138 13.97 9.20 -9.02
CA PHE A 138 12.83 10.12 -9.07
C PHE A 138 11.51 9.35 -9.02
N LEU A 139 11.35 8.30 -9.84
CA LEU A 139 10.12 7.51 -9.90
C LEU A 139 9.85 6.81 -8.57
N GLY A 140 10.87 6.14 -8.01
CA GLY A 140 10.77 5.46 -6.72
C GLY A 140 10.39 6.40 -5.58
N ALA A 141 11.03 7.57 -5.50
CA ALA A 141 10.76 8.56 -4.47
C ALA A 141 9.36 9.18 -4.61
N ALA A 142 8.96 9.58 -5.82
CA ALA A 142 7.67 10.20 -6.06
C ALA A 142 6.51 9.24 -5.73
N ILE A 143 6.59 8.00 -6.23
CA ILE A 143 5.58 6.97 -5.95
C ILE A 143 5.57 6.63 -4.45
N GLY A 144 6.73 6.54 -3.81
CA GLY A 144 6.86 6.31 -2.36
C GLY A 144 6.20 7.42 -1.52
N ALA A 145 6.42 8.68 -1.88
CA ALA A 145 5.84 9.83 -1.17
C ALA A 145 4.32 9.93 -1.34
N ILE A 146 3.81 9.66 -2.55
CA ILE A 146 2.37 9.55 -2.82
C ILE A 146 1.77 8.41 -2.00
N THR A 147 2.46 7.27 -1.94
CA THR A 147 2.04 6.10 -1.17
C THR A 147 1.97 6.40 0.32
N PHE A 148 3.01 7.03 0.89
CA PHE A 148 3.03 7.39 2.31
C PHE A 148 1.86 8.31 2.68
N SER A 149 1.77 9.45 2.00
CA SER A 149 0.77 10.47 2.32
C SER A 149 -0.65 9.97 2.05
N GLY A 150 -0.88 9.29 0.93
CA GLY A 150 -2.17 8.68 0.61
C GLY A 150 -2.60 7.63 1.63
N SER A 151 -1.68 6.77 2.06
CA SER A 151 -1.95 5.72 3.05
C SER A 151 -2.22 6.28 4.44
N VAL A 152 -1.61 7.41 4.82
CA VAL A 152 -1.93 8.12 6.07
C VAL A 152 -3.36 8.65 6.05
N ILE A 153 -3.82 9.23 4.92
CA ILE A 153 -5.22 9.64 4.77
C ILE A 153 -6.16 8.42 4.84
N ALA A 154 -5.84 7.35 4.12
CA ALA A 154 -6.65 6.12 4.12
C ALA A 154 -6.75 5.51 5.52
N PHE A 155 -5.65 5.43 6.26
CA PHE A 155 -5.62 5.01 7.66
C PHE A 155 -6.54 5.89 8.53
N GLY A 156 -6.42 7.21 8.43
CA GLY A 156 -7.24 8.14 9.20
C GLY A 156 -8.74 7.95 8.93
N LYS A 157 -9.12 7.83 7.64
CA LYS A 157 -10.50 7.61 7.20
C LYS A 157 -11.09 6.28 7.67
N LEU A 158 -10.29 5.21 7.66
CA LEU A 158 -10.71 3.89 8.13
C LEU A 158 -10.79 3.79 9.65
N SER A 159 -10.00 4.58 10.37
CA SER A 159 -9.98 4.54 11.83
C SER A 159 -11.25 5.09 12.47
N GLY A 160 -11.87 6.10 11.85
CA GLY A 160 -13.10 6.74 12.35
C GLY A 160 -12.96 7.46 13.71
N LYS A 161 -11.76 7.47 14.31
CA LYS A 161 -11.49 8.07 15.63
C LYS A 161 -11.17 9.56 15.56
N TYR A 162 -10.72 10.05 14.40
CA TYR A 162 -10.15 11.38 14.29
C TYR A 162 -11.23 12.42 13.93
N LYS A 163 -11.22 13.55 14.64
CA LYS A 163 -12.10 14.70 14.35
C LYS A 163 -11.62 15.56 13.17
N PHE A 164 -10.39 15.34 12.71
CA PHE A 164 -9.81 16.09 11.60
C PHE A 164 -10.55 15.79 10.29
N ARG A 165 -10.99 16.83 9.58
CA ARG A 165 -11.88 16.71 8.40
C ARG A 165 -11.33 15.78 7.31
N LEU A 166 -10.02 15.76 7.07
CA LEU A 166 -9.42 14.89 6.04
C LEU A 166 -9.42 13.40 6.44
N PHE A 167 -9.56 13.10 7.73
CA PHE A 167 -9.63 11.74 8.28
C PHE A 167 -11.08 11.28 8.51
N GLN A 168 -12.07 12.05 8.06
CA GLN A 168 -13.46 11.61 8.09
C GLN A 168 -13.76 10.77 6.85
N GLY A 169 -14.63 9.76 7.00
CA GLY A 169 -15.05 8.89 5.89
C GLY A 169 -15.82 9.62 4.78
N THR A 170 -16.31 10.84 5.04
CA THR A 170 -16.99 11.66 4.04
C THR A 170 -16.00 12.22 3.01
N PRO A 171 -16.29 12.11 1.70
CA PRO A 171 -15.50 12.76 0.65
C PRO A 171 -15.28 14.25 0.90
N VAL A 172 -14.04 14.70 0.75
CA VAL A 172 -13.69 16.13 0.76
C VAL A 172 -13.38 16.56 -0.66
N GLN A 173 -14.29 17.32 -1.26
CA GLN A 173 -14.17 17.86 -2.62
C GLN A 173 -14.19 19.39 -2.57
N PHE A 174 -13.45 20.03 -3.48
CA PHE A 174 -13.46 21.48 -3.69
C PHE A 174 -13.39 21.84 -5.18
N SER A 175 -13.85 23.04 -5.52
CA SER A 175 -13.87 23.52 -6.91
C SER A 175 -12.46 23.59 -7.50
N GLY A 176 -12.27 23.04 -8.69
CA GLY A 176 -10.97 23.01 -9.37
C GLY A 176 -9.98 21.95 -8.88
N GLN A 177 -10.38 21.03 -8.00
CA GLN A 177 -9.48 19.99 -7.46
C GLN A 177 -8.83 19.12 -8.53
N HIS A 178 -9.56 18.72 -9.58
CA HIS A 178 -8.97 17.93 -10.67
C HIS A 178 -7.91 18.70 -11.44
N LEU A 179 -8.14 19.99 -11.69
CA LEU A 179 -7.17 20.85 -12.35
C LEU A 179 -5.93 21.04 -11.46
N LEU A 180 -6.11 21.27 -10.16
CA LEU A 180 -5.00 21.38 -9.22
C LEU A 180 -4.17 20.08 -9.18
N ASN A 181 -4.84 18.93 -9.08
CA ASN A 181 -4.17 17.63 -9.06
C ASN A 181 -3.40 17.38 -10.36
N LEU A 182 -3.97 17.76 -11.52
CA LEU A 182 -3.31 17.64 -12.81
C LEU A 182 -2.07 18.54 -12.88
N VAL A 183 -2.18 19.81 -12.47
CA VAL A 183 -1.07 20.77 -12.45
C VAL A 183 0.04 20.28 -11.53
N LEU A 184 -0.29 19.83 -10.33
CA LEU A 184 0.69 19.28 -9.39
C LEU A 184 1.34 18.00 -9.90
N GLY A 185 0.58 17.12 -10.55
CA GLY A 185 1.11 15.92 -11.19
C GLY A 185 2.09 16.23 -12.31
N LEU A 186 1.74 17.16 -13.20
CA LEU A 186 2.62 17.63 -14.29
C LEU A 186 3.85 18.36 -13.74
N ALA A 187 3.71 19.18 -12.69
CA ALA A 187 4.83 19.84 -12.03
C ALA A 187 5.78 18.83 -11.37
N THR A 188 5.25 17.80 -10.72
CA THR A 188 6.03 16.70 -10.13
C THR A 188 6.82 15.97 -11.21
N LEU A 189 6.19 15.63 -12.33
CA LEU A 189 6.87 15.01 -13.48
C LEU A 189 7.92 15.92 -14.10
N GLY A 190 7.59 17.19 -14.34
CA GLY A 190 8.51 18.18 -14.90
C GLY A 190 9.75 18.38 -14.05
N LEU A 191 9.60 18.54 -12.73
CA LEU A 191 10.71 18.63 -11.79
C LEU A 191 11.51 17.32 -11.71
N GLY A 192 10.85 16.17 -11.81
CA GLY A 192 11.50 14.86 -11.91
C GLY A 192 12.38 14.74 -13.15
N LEU A 193 11.91 15.22 -14.31
CA LEU A 193 12.69 15.28 -15.54
C LEU A 193 13.85 16.28 -15.45
N VAL A 194 13.64 17.44 -14.82
CA VAL A 194 14.73 18.39 -14.54
C VAL A 194 15.80 17.71 -13.69
N PHE A 195 15.42 17.01 -12.61
CA PHE A 195 16.37 16.24 -11.81
C PHE A 195 17.09 15.15 -12.62
N MET A 196 16.36 14.39 -13.45
CA MET A 196 16.94 13.36 -14.32
C MET A 196 18.06 13.93 -15.21
N PHE A 197 17.81 15.02 -15.93
CA PHE A 197 18.79 15.57 -16.87
C PHE A 197 19.89 16.41 -16.19
N THR A 198 19.55 17.18 -15.16
CA THR A 198 20.47 18.16 -14.56
C THR A 198 21.13 17.70 -13.26
N GLY A 199 20.56 16.71 -12.57
CA GLY A 199 20.99 16.31 -11.23
C GLY A 199 20.65 17.33 -10.14
N ASN A 200 19.80 18.32 -10.43
CA ASN A 200 19.49 19.40 -9.51
C ASN A 200 18.74 18.89 -8.26
N LEU A 201 19.41 18.96 -7.10
CA LEU A 201 18.87 18.53 -5.81
C LEU A 201 17.66 19.33 -5.34
N THR A 202 17.59 20.62 -5.70
CA THR A 202 16.43 21.47 -5.39
C THR A 202 15.21 21.00 -6.16
N ALA A 203 15.38 20.66 -7.45
CA ALA A 203 14.30 20.09 -8.25
C ALA A 203 13.79 18.77 -7.65
N PHE A 204 14.70 17.90 -7.19
CA PHE A 204 14.34 16.67 -6.49
C PHE A 204 13.57 16.92 -5.18
N ALA A 205 14.06 17.84 -4.34
CA ALA A 205 13.43 18.15 -3.05
C ALA A 205 12.02 18.77 -3.22
N VAL A 206 11.87 19.69 -4.17
CA VAL A 206 10.56 20.31 -4.47
C VAL A 206 9.62 19.26 -5.08
N MET A 207 10.10 18.44 -6.02
CA MET A 207 9.32 17.32 -6.57
C MET A 207 8.80 16.39 -5.47
N LEU A 208 9.66 16.03 -4.52
CA LEU A 208 9.30 15.16 -3.40
C LEU A 208 8.24 15.81 -2.48
N ALA A 209 8.40 17.10 -2.17
CA ALA A 209 7.41 17.84 -1.39
C ALA A 209 6.05 17.89 -2.11
N LEU A 210 6.04 18.13 -3.43
CA LEU A 210 4.81 18.09 -4.23
C LEU A 210 4.20 16.70 -4.26
N ALA A 211 5.00 15.63 -4.33
CA ALA A 211 4.51 14.25 -4.31
C ALA A 211 3.80 13.90 -2.98
N PHE A 212 4.28 14.38 -1.84
CA PHE A 212 3.58 14.25 -0.56
C PHE A 212 2.24 14.99 -0.55
N VAL A 213 2.19 16.21 -1.10
CA VAL A 213 0.94 16.98 -1.20
C VAL A 213 -0.03 16.27 -2.15
N LEU A 214 0.45 15.80 -3.29
CA LEU A 214 -0.35 15.11 -4.29
C LEU A 214 -0.98 13.85 -3.71
N GLY A 215 -0.24 13.03 -2.95
CA GLY A 215 -0.80 11.83 -2.32
C GLY A 215 -1.92 12.13 -1.33
N VAL A 216 -1.89 13.27 -0.62
CA VAL A 216 -3.06 13.73 0.15
C VAL A 216 -4.22 14.09 -0.79
N LEU A 217 -3.97 14.95 -1.78
CA LEU A 217 -5.01 15.53 -2.63
C LEU A 217 -5.76 14.52 -3.52
N ILE A 218 -5.12 13.40 -3.88
CA ILE A 218 -5.76 12.34 -4.67
C ILE A 218 -6.64 11.41 -3.81
N ILE A 219 -6.40 11.31 -2.50
CA ILE A 219 -7.15 10.38 -1.60
C ILE A 219 -8.28 11.08 -0.82
N ILE A 220 -8.17 12.38 -0.57
CA ILE A 220 -9.23 13.14 0.14
C ILE A 220 -10.62 13.12 -0.53
N PRO A 221 -10.79 13.06 -1.88
CA PRO A 221 -12.13 13.03 -2.47
C PRO A 221 -12.75 11.63 -2.45
N ILE A 222 -12.02 10.59 -2.06
CA ILE A 222 -12.52 9.22 -2.07
C ILE A 222 -13.27 8.94 -0.75
N GLY A 223 -14.43 8.30 -0.80
CA GLY A 223 -15.25 8.00 0.38
C GLY A 223 -14.79 6.77 1.17
N GLY A 224 -15.18 6.70 2.44
CA GLY A 224 -14.86 5.59 3.35
C GLY A 224 -15.22 4.20 2.81
N ALA A 225 -16.33 4.09 2.08
CA ALA A 225 -16.79 2.85 1.47
C ALA A 225 -15.83 2.31 0.38
N ASP A 226 -15.08 3.19 -0.27
CA ASP A 226 -14.14 2.85 -1.34
C ASP A 226 -12.69 2.73 -0.85
N MET A 227 -12.44 3.06 0.42
CA MET A 227 -11.10 2.99 1.01
C MET A 227 -10.43 1.62 0.84
N PRO A 228 -11.12 0.46 0.92
CA PRO A 228 -10.45 -0.83 0.68
C PRO A 228 -9.78 -0.92 -0.69
N VAL A 229 -10.40 -0.38 -1.74
CA VAL A 229 -9.81 -0.33 -3.10
C VAL A 229 -8.59 0.58 -3.10
N VAL A 230 -8.70 1.75 -2.46
CA VAL A 230 -7.57 2.70 -2.34
C VAL A 230 -6.38 2.06 -1.63
N VAL A 231 -6.60 1.34 -0.54
CA VAL A 231 -5.53 0.64 0.20
C VAL A 231 -4.85 -0.41 -0.68
N SER A 232 -5.61 -1.13 -1.51
CA SER A 232 -5.07 -2.08 -2.49
C SER A 232 -4.27 -1.39 -3.60
N MET A 233 -4.72 -0.22 -4.06
CA MET A 233 -4.01 0.55 -5.09
C MET A 233 -2.70 1.13 -4.53
N LEU A 234 -2.72 1.65 -3.31
CA LEU A 234 -1.51 2.12 -2.61
C LEU A 234 -0.54 0.97 -2.29
N ASN A 235 -1.02 -0.26 -2.08
CA ASN A 235 -0.17 -1.45 -2.04
C ASN A 235 0.59 -1.64 -3.36
N SER A 236 -0.10 -1.51 -4.50
CA SER A 236 0.54 -1.56 -5.82
C SER A 236 1.63 -0.50 -5.95
N TYR A 237 1.34 0.74 -5.56
CA TYR A 237 2.31 1.83 -5.61
C TYR A 237 3.54 1.56 -4.73
N SER A 238 3.34 1.01 -3.53
CA SER A 238 4.45 0.62 -2.66
C SER A 238 5.39 -0.41 -3.33
N GLY A 239 4.83 -1.37 -4.08
CA GLY A 239 5.60 -2.35 -4.85
C GLY A 239 6.38 -1.71 -6.00
N TRP A 240 5.76 -0.82 -6.77
CA TRP A 240 6.44 -0.09 -7.85
C TRP A 240 7.53 0.87 -7.34
N ALA A 241 7.29 1.52 -6.20
CA ALA A 241 8.31 2.33 -5.54
C ALA A 241 9.52 1.48 -5.14
N ALA A 242 9.29 0.31 -4.51
CA ALA A 242 10.35 -0.62 -4.16
C ALA A 242 11.11 -1.16 -5.38
N ALA A 243 10.42 -1.44 -6.48
CA ALA A 243 11.05 -1.87 -7.72
C ALA A 243 11.93 -0.76 -8.33
N GLY A 244 11.45 0.49 -8.35
CA GLY A 244 12.23 1.65 -8.82
C GLY A 244 13.53 1.85 -8.03
N ILE A 245 13.44 1.80 -6.69
CA ILE A 245 14.62 1.82 -5.82
C ILE A 245 15.51 0.59 -6.06
N GLY A 246 14.92 -0.58 -6.30
CA GLY A 246 15.65 -1.80 -6.63
C GLY A 246 16.52 -1.65 -7.88
N PHE A 247 15.99 -1.03 -8.94
CA PHE A 247 16.78 -0.72 -10.13
C PHE A 247 17.92 0.26 -9.82
N SER A 248 17.64 1.31 -9.05
CA SER A 248 18.64 2.32 -8.69
C SER A 248 19.84 1.74 -7.94
N LEU A 249 19.59 0.71 -7.13
CA LEU A 249 20.59 0.03 -6.30
C LEU A 249 21.16 -1.24 -6.96
N ASN A 250 20.76 -1.56 -8.20
CA ASN A 250 21.09 -2.84 -8.85
C ASN A 250 20.77 -4.06 -7.97
N ASN A 251 19.67 -4.02 -7.22
CA ASN A 251 19.28 -5.07 -6.28
C ASN A 251 18.14 -5.92 -6.85
N SER A 252 18.49 -7.08 -7.40
CA SER A 252 17.54 -8.01 -8.02
C SER A 252 16.40 -8.45 -7.09
N MET A 253 16.65 -8.57 -5.79
CA MET A 253 15.61 -8.96 -4.83
C MET A 253 14.53 -7.89 -4.71
N LEU A 254 14.92 -6.61 -4.58
CA LEU A 254 13.98 -5.50 -4.52
C LEU A 254 13.19 -5.33 -5.82
N ILE A 255 13.85 -5.53 -6.97
CA ILE A 255 13.20 -5.46 -8.29
C ILE A 255 12.12 -6.56 -8.39
N ILE A 256 12.46 -7.80 -8.05
CA ILE A 256 11.53 -8.93 -8.18
C ILE A 256 10.41 -8.83 -7.13
N ALA A 257 10.74 -8.61 -5.86
CA ALA A 257 9.72 -8.49 -4.81
C ALA A 257 8.79 -7.29 -5.06
N GLY A 258 9.35 -6.13 -5.43
CA GLY A 258 8.59 -4.92 -5.74
C GLY A 258 7.64 -5.10 -6.92
N SER A 259 8.12 -5.66 -8.03
CA SER A 259 7.28 -5.91 -9.21
C SER A 259 6.16 -6.93 -8.97
N LEU A 260 6.43 -7.97 -8.17
CA LEU A 260 5.42 -8.95 -7.77
C LEU A 260 4.32 -8.33 -6.91
N VAL A 261 4.69 -7.52 -5.90
CA VAL A 261 3.72 -6.81 -5.05
C VAL A 261 2.96 -5.76 -5.85
N GLY A 262 3.67 -5.01 -6.71
CA GLY A 262 3.11 -3.97 -7.56
C GLY A 262 2.03 -4.51 -8.50
N SER A 263 2.35 -5.57 -9.25
CA SER A 263 1.39 -6.23 -10.15
C SER A 263 0.22 -6.87 -9.40
N SER A 264 0.48 -7.56 -8.28
CA SER A 264 -0.56 -8.19 -7.45
C SER A 264 -1.55 -7.15 -6.91
N GLY A 265 -1.06 -6.00 -6.40
CA GLY A 265 -1.91 -4.92 -5.90
C GLY A 265 -2.80 -4.31 -7.00
N ALA A 266 -2.26 -4.13 -8.21
CA ALA A 266 -3.03 -3.59 -9.33
C ALA A 266 -4.16 -4.55 -9.75
N ILE A 267 -3.87 -5.85 -9.86
CA ILE A 267 -4.85 -6.89 -10.18
C ILE A 267 -5.92 -6.97 -9.10
N LEU A 268 -5.52 -6.97 -7.82
CA LEU A 268 -6.45 -7.02 -6.70
C LEU A 268 -7.38 -5.81 -6.68
N SER A 269 -6.85 -4.60 -6.91
CA SER A 269 -7.64 -3.37 -7.00
C SER A 269 -8.72 -3.46 -8.08
N TYR A 270 -8.36 -3.99 -9.26
CA TYR A 270 -9.32 -4.20 -10.35
C TYR A 270 -10.41 -5.21 -9.98
N ILE A 271 -10.03 -6.35 -9.40
CA ILE A 271 -10.98 -7.39 -8.96
C ILE A 271 -11.93 -6.83 -7.90
N MET A 272 -11.42 -6.04 -6.94
CA MET A 272 -12.23 -5.40 -5.91
C MET A 272 -13.24 -4.41 -6.51
N CYS A 273 -12.82 -3.54 -7.44
CA CYS A 273 -13.72 -2.64 -8.16
C CYS A 273 -14.85 -3.40 -8.87
N LYS A 274 -14.49 -4.47 -9.60
CA LYS A 274 -15.45 -5.31 -10.32
C LYS A 274 -16.44 -5.99 -9.36
N ALA A 275 -15.95 -6.52 -8.24
CA ALA A 275 -16.79 -7.15 -7.21
C ALA A 275 -17.74 -6.15 -6.53
N MET A 276 -17.33 -4.89 -6.41
CA MET A 276 -18.17 -3.80 -5.88
C MET A 276 -19.10 -3.18 -6.94
N ASN A 277 -19.09 -3.67 -8.18
CA ASN A 277 -19.83 -3.12 -9.33
C ASN A 277 -19.56 -1.61 -9.55
N ARG A 278 -18.30 -1.19 -9.37
CA ARG A 278 -17.85 0.19 -9.58
C ARG A 278 -16.70 0.22 -10.58
N SER A 279 -16.68 1.21 -11.45
CA SER A 279 -15.55 1.37 -12.38
C SER A 279 -14.31 1.84 -11.60
N PHE A 280 -13.14 1.31 -11.98
CA PHE A 280 -11.85 1.69 -11.38
C PHE A 280 -11.58 3.20 -11.53
N PHE A 281 -11.90 3.78 -12.69
CA PHE A 281 -11.78 5.21 -12.94
C PHE A 281 -12.66 6.06 -12.00
N ASN A 282 -13.91 5.65 -11.77
CA ASN A 282 -14.82 6.40 -10.91
C ASN A 282 -14.39 6.36 -9.43
N VAL A 283 -13.72 5.28 -9.01
CA VAL A 283 -13.16 5.16 -7.65
C VAL A 283 -11.93 6.05 -7.49
N ILE A 284 -11.00 6.04 -8.44
CA ILE A 284 -9.74 6.80 -8.35
C ILE A 284 -9.95 8.30 -8.56
N LEU A 285 -10.78 8.68 -9.53
CA LEU A 285 -11.04 10.09 -9.81
C LEU A 285 -12.08 10.70 -8.87
N GLY A 286 -12.55 9.96 -7.86
CA GLY A 286 -13.26 10.51 -6.69
C GLY A 286 -14.35 11.52 -7.00
N GLY A 287 -15.31 11.17 -7.87
CA GLY A 287 -16.41 12.06 -8.27
C GLY A 287 -16.56 12.29 -9.78
N PHE A 288 -15.58 11.85 -10.59
CA PHE A 288 -15.75 11.80 -12.04
C PHE A 288 -16.86 10.81 -12.41
N GLY A 289 -17.92 11.31 -13.06
CA GLY A 289 -19.12 10.54 -13.37
C GLY A 289 -20.29 10.73 -12.41
N ALA A 290 -20.13 11.54 -11.35
CA ALA A 290 -21.25 12.25 -10.76
C ALA A 290 -21.35 13.64 -11.40
N GLU A 291 -21.39 13.69 -12.74
CA GLU A 291 -22.26 14.70 -13.32
C GLU A 291 -23.61 14.46 -12.67
N ALA A 292 -24.13 15.47 -11.99
CA ALA A 292 -25.54 15.47 -11.70
C ALA A 292 -26.21 15.21 -13.06
N ALA A 293 -26.74 14.00 -13.26
CA ALA A 293 -27.69 13.78 -14.32
C ALA A 293 -28.64 14.99 -14.24
N PRO A 294 -28.80 15.77 -15.32
CA PRO A 294 -29.52 17.04 -15.28
C PRO A 294 -30.79 16.78 -14.50
N GLY A 295 -30.90 17.46 -13.36
CA GLY A 295 -31.87 17.13 -12.34
C GLY A 295 -33.26 17.16 -12.93
N GLY A 296 -33.77 15.98 -13.29
CA GLY A 296 -35.20 15.73 -13.21
C GLY A 296 -35.58 16.02 -11.75
N PRO A 297 -36.67 16.78 -11.52
CA PRO A 297 -37.03 17.30 -10.20
C PRO A 297 -36.96 16.17 -9.19
N ALA A 298 -36.02 16.27 -8.23
CA ALA A 298 -35.72 15.30 -7.17
C ALA A 298 -36.60 14.05 -7.26
N GLY A 299 -36.30 13.20 -8.25
CA GLY A 299 -37.22 12.17 -8.70
C GLY A 299 -37.44 11.21 -7.57
N SER A 300 -38.61 11.31 -6.94
CA SER A 300 -39.21 10.35 -6.05
C SER A 300 -38.63 8.96 -6.29
N LYS A 301 -37.64 8.56 -5.47
CA LYS A 301 -37.49 7.13 -5.23
C LYS A 301 -38.85 6.76 -4.67
N GLU A 302 -39.67 6.04 -5.45
CA GLU A 302 -40.86 5.38 -4.91
C GLU A 302 -40.41 4.76 -3.60
N GLN A 303 -40.89 5.30 -2.48
CA GLN A 303 -40.74 4.65 -1.18
C GLN A 303 -41.58 3.39 -1.30
N ARG A 304 -40.94 2.33 -1.79
CA ARG A 304 -41.56 1.01 -1.81
C ARG A 304 -41.96 0.70 -0.37
N PRO A 305 -43.19 0.24 -0.14
CA PRO A 305 -43.66 -0.04 1.21
C PRO A 305 -42.71 -1.03 1.89
N VAL A 306 -42.19 -0.65 3.05
CA VAL A 306 -41.33 -1.53 3.87
C VAL A 306 -42.23 -2.43 4.69
N LYS A 307 -42.00 -3.75 4.63
CA LYS A 307 -42.63 -4.71 5.54
C LYS A 307 -41.75 -4.87 6.77
N SER A 308 -42.23 -4.42 7.92
CA SER A 308 -41.59 -4.65 9.22
C SER A 308 -42.10 -5.95 9.84
N GLY A 309 -41.20 -6.75 10.43
CA GLY A 309 -41.55 -7.95 11.19
C GLY A 309 -40.76 -8.00 12.50
N SER A 310 -41.23 -8.81 13.45
CA SER A 310 -40.56 -9.09 14.71
C SER A 310 -39.51 -10.21 14.57
N ALA A 311 -38.70 -10.43 15.60
CA ALA A 311 -37.78 -11.56 15.65
C ALA A 311 -38.52 -12.92 15.65
N ASP A 312 -39.71 -12.96 16.25
CA ASP A 312 -40.54 -14.18 16.30
C ASP A 312 -41.07 -14.54 14.90
N ASP A 313 -41.48 -13.56 14.10
CA ASP A 313 -41.89 -13.77 12.71
C ASP A 313 -40.74 -14.36 11.87
N ALA A 314 -39.53 -13.84 12.07
CA ALA A 314 -38.33 -14.35 11.39
C ALA A 314 -38.00 -15.78 11.82
N SER A 315 -38.11 -16.11 13.12
CA SER A 315 -37.92 -17.46 13.62
C SER A 315 -38.92 -18.44 13.02
N PHE A 316 -40.20 -18.07 12.98
CA PHE A 316 -41.25 -18.90 12.39
C PHE A 316 -40.98 -19.20 10.92
N LEU A 317 -40.60 -18.19 10.13
CA LEU A 317 -40.26 -18.36 8.71
C LEU A 317 -39.04 -19.27 8.51
N LEU A 318 -38.01 -19.10 9.35
CA LEU A 318 -36.79 -19.91 9.27
C LEU A 318 -37.03 -21.38 9.64
N THR A 319 -37.84 -21.67 10.67
CA THR A 319 -38.15 -23.05 11.09
C THR A 319 -38.99 -23.82 10.07
N ASN A 320 -39.81 -23.12 9.28
CA ASN A 320 -40.66 -23.74 8.25
C ASN A 320 -40.03 -23.74 6.85
N ALA A 321 -38.77 -23.28 6.72
CA ALA A 321 -38.08 -23.24 5.43
C ALA A 321 -37.25 -24.51 5.21
N ASP A 322 -37.38 -25.13 4.04
CA ASP A 322 -36.55 -26.28 3.65
C ASP A 322 -35.12 -25.88 3.24
N SER A 323 -34.93 -24.63 2.82
CA SER A 323 -33.64 -24.10 2.37
C SER A 323 -33.50 -22.63 2.69
N VAL A 324 -32.38 -22.27 3.33
CA VAL A 324 -32.08 -20.91 3.76
C VAL A 324 -30.71 -20.50 3.22
N ILE A 325 -30.64 -19.34 2.56
CA ILE A 325 -29.39 -18.71 2.16
C ILE A 325 -29.20 -17.45 3.00
N ILE A 326 -28.16 -17.44 3.82
CA ILE A 326 -27.78 -16.30 4.65
C ILE A 326 -26.78 -15.44 3.87
N VAL A 327 -27.11 -14.16 3.65
CA VAL A 327 -26.24 -13.20 2.95
C VAL A 327 -25.70 -12.18 3.96
N PRO A 328 -24.51 -12.42 4.56
CA PRO A 328 -23.93 -11.50 5.53
C PRO A 328 -23.45 -10.21 4.85
N GLY A 329 -23.64 -9.08 5.53
CA GLY A 329 -23.13 -7.78 5.10
C GLY A 329 -22.22 -7.13 6.16
N TYR A 330 -21.69 -5.95 5.84
CA TYR A 330 -20.80 -5.20 6.75
C TYR A 330 -21.43 -4.93 8.12
N GLY A 331 -22.76 -4.70 8.17
CA GLY A 331 -23.49 -4.46 9.41
C GLY A 331 -23.38 -5.60 10.43
N LEU A 332 -23.30 -6.86 9.97
CA LEU A 332 -23.12 -8.02 10.85
C LEU A 332 -21.77 -7.99 11.55
N ALA A 333 -20.71 -7.63 10.81
CA ALA A 333 -19.36 -7.53 11.35
C ALA A 333 -19.21 -6.36 12.33
N VAL A 334 -19.84 -5.22 12.04
CA VAL A 334 -19.86 -4.04 12.94
C VAL A 334 -20.59 -4.35 14.25
N ALA A 335 -21.72 -5.07 14.17
CA ALA A 335 -22.49 -5.49 15.34
C ALA A 335 -21.83 -6.67 16.10
N ARG A 336 -20.73 -7.23 15.58
CA ARG A 336 -20.06 -8.44 16.11
C ARG A 336 -21.01 -9.65 16.21
N ALA A 337 -21.98 -9.76 15.30
CA ALA A 337 -23.05 -10.75 15.36
C ALA A 337 -22.69 -12.11 14.74
N GLN A 338 -21.46 -12.29 14.25
CA GLN A 338 -21.03 -13.52 13.57
C GLN A 338 -21.14 -14.78 14.43
N HIS A 339 -20.95 -14.67 15.76
CA HIS A 339 -21.07 -15.82 16.66
C HIS A 339 -22.52 -16.25 16.86
N ALA A 340 -23.44 -15.28 17.02
CA ALA A 340 -24.87 -15.55 17.10
C ALA A 340 -25.41 -16.13 15.79
N LEU A 341 -24.93 -15.63 14.65
CA LEU A 341 -25.30 -16.17 13.34
C LEU A 341 -24.78 -17.61 13.14
N MET A 342 -23.56 -17.90 13.59
CA MET A 342 -23.01 -19.25 13.56
C MET A 342 -23.85 -20.20 14.40
N GLU A 343 -24.20 -19.82 15.62
CA GLU A 343 -25.06 -20.63 16.50
C GLU A 343 -26.46 -20.85 15.90
N LEU A 344 -27.03 -19.83 15.25
CA LEU A 344 -28.29 -19.96 14.52
C LEU A 344 -28.15 -20.95 13.35
N ALA A 345 -27.10 -20.81 12.55
CA ALA A 345 -26.85 -21.68 11.40
C ALA A 345 -26.55 -23.14 11.78
N GLU A 346 -26.00 -23.39 12.98
CA GLU A 346 -25.82 -24.74 13.51
C GLU A 346 -27.13 -25.37 14.03
N LYS A 347 -28.13 -24.55 14.37
CA LYS A 347 -29.45 -25.00 14.87
C LYS A 347 -30.50 -25.18 13.77
N LEU A 348 -30.33 -24.51 12.62
CA LEU A 348 -31.17 -24.66 11.42
C LEU A 348 -30.76 -25.89 10.62
#